data_AF-A0A533W6G8-F1
#
_entry.id   AF-A0A533W6G8-F1
#
_cell.length_a   1.000
_cell.length_b   1.000
_cell.length_c   1.000
_cell.angle_alpha   90.00
_cell.angle_beta   90.00
_cell.angle_gamma   90.00
#
_symmetry.space_group_name_H-M   'P 1'
#
loop_
_entity.id
_entity.type
_entity.pdbx_description
1 polymer ?
#
loop_
_entity_poly.entity_id
_entity_poly.type
_entity_poly.pdbx_seq_one_letter_code
_entity_poly.pdbx_strand_id
1 'polypeptide(L)' 'MERPRKMELLHTPKSELLRLMRENSLTVDEVVFLFGSNKVATADIRMNAPTICDKLLTMFLRQAVMHATVPPITA' A
#
# COMPACT_ATOMS: atom_id res chain seq x y z
N MET A 1 0.15 -8.50 15.94
CA MET A 1 1.48 -8.00 16.38
C MET A 1 2.30 -7.51 15.16
N GLU A 2 1.84 -6.51 14.41
CA GLU A 2 2.52 -6.04 13.17
C GLU A 2 3.47 -4.85 13.37
N ARG A 3 3.42 -4.17 14.53
CA ARG A 3 4.24 -2.97 14.81
C ARG A 3 5.76 -3.16 14.66
N PRO A 4 6.38 -4.28 15.09
CA PRO A 4 7.83 -4.42 15.04
C PRO A 4 8.39 -4.29 13.61
N ARG A 5 7.77 -5.01 12.66
CA ARG A 5 8.21 -5.02 11.26
C ARG A 5 8.09 -3.65 10.59
N LYS A 6 6.99 -2.93 10.84
CA LYS A 6 6.81 -1.56 10.31
C LYS A 6 7.91 -0.61 10.82
N MET A 7 8.32 -0.72 12.08
CA MET A 7 9.42 0.10 12.61
C MET A 7 10.76 -0.25 11.96
N GLU A 8 11.06 -1.54 11.77
CA GLU A 8 12.26 -1.99 11.06
C GLU A 8 12.33 -1.42 9.62
N LEU A 9 11.20 -1.40 8.91
CA LEU A 9 11.12 -0.84 7.57
C LEU A 9 11.39 0.68 7.54
N LEU A 10 11.08 1.44 8.61
CA LEU A 10 11.44 2.85 8.69
C LEU A 10 12.95 3.07 8.79
N HIS A 11 13.67 2.15 9.43
CA HIS A 11 15.13 2.22 9.55
C HIS A 11 15.86 1.59 8.36
N THR A 12 15.14 0.86 7.51
CA THR A 12 15.70 0.24 6.31
C THR A 12 16.07 1.31 5.26
N PRO A 13 17.26 1.24 4.64
CA PRO A 13 17.66 2.15 3.58
C PRO A 13 16.70 2.13 2.39
N LYS A 14 16.50 3.27 1.73
CA LYS A 14 15.57 3.38 0.59
C LYS A 14 15.90 2.38 -0.52
N SER A 15 17.17 2.22 -0.88
CA SER A 15 17.60 1.27 -1.93
C SER A 15 17.15 -0.16 -1.64
N GLU A 16 17.22 -0.57 -0.37
CA GLU A 16 16.81 -1.89 0.09
C GLU A 16 15.28 -2.04 0.07
N LEU A 17 14.54 -1.00 0.46
CA LEU A 17 13.08 -0.98 0.32
C LEU A 17 12.66 -1.16 -1.15
N LEU A 18 13.34 -0.50 -2.10
CA LEU A 18 13.07 -0.67 -3.53
C LEU A 18 13.41 -2.07 -4.04
N ARG A 19 14.45 -2.72 -3.48
CA ARG A 19 14.78 -4.12 -3.76
C ARG A 19 13.66 -5.05 -3.29
N LEU A 20 13.23 -4.92 -2.03
CA LEU A 20 12.13 -5.69 -1.46
C LEU A 20 10.81 -5.52 -2.21
N MET A 21 10.54 -4.30 -2.73
CA MET A 21 9.40 -4.03 -3.61
C MET A 21 9.47 -4.85 -4.91
N ARG A 22 10.62 -4.82 -5.60
CA ARG A 22 10.82 -5.58 -6.85
C ARG A 22 10.71 -7.09 -6.65
N GLU A 23 11.11 -7.56 -5.48
CA GLU A 23 11.02 -8.96 -5.08
C GLU A 23 9.63 -9.37 -4.56
N ASN A 24 8.65 -8.46 -4.61
CA ASN A 24 7.30 -8.67 -4.06
C ASN A 24 7.30 -9.14 -2.58
N SER A 25 8.32 -8.74 -1.82
CA SER A 25 8.52 -9.12 -0.42
C SER A 25 7.79 -8.21 0.58
N LEU A 26 7.18 -7.13 0.08
CA LEU A 26 6.36 -6.22 0.87
C LEU A 26 4.87 -6.46 0.59
N THR A 27 4.09 -6.43 1.65
CA THR A 27 2.62 -6.43 1.58
C THR A 27 2.09 -5.06 1.18
N VAL A 28 0.82 -5.00 0.76
CA VAL A 28 0.14 -3.74 0.41
C VAL A 28 0.14 -2.78 1.60
N ASP A 29 -0.14 -3.28 2.80
CA ASP A 29 -0.20 -2.47 4.02
C ASP A 29 1.18 -1.89 4.42
N GLU A 30 2.26 -2.66 4.25
CA GLU A 30 3.62 -2.16 4.46
C GLU A 30 4.00 -1.07 3.47
N VAL A 31 3.62 -1.20 2.19
CA VAL A 31 3.88 -0.18 1.18
C VAL A 31 3.07 1.09 1.45
N VAL A 32 1.81 0.96 1.85
CA VAL A 32 0.98 2.10 2.27
C VAL A 32 1.58 2.79 3.49
N PHE A 33 2.07 2.02 4.46
CA PHE A 33 2.75 2.56 5.64
C PHE A 33 4.04 3.32 5.28
N LEU A 34 4.88 2.77 4.40
CA LEU A 34 6.11 3.42 3.94
C LEU A 34 5.83 4.69 3.14
N PHE A 35 4.76 4.68 2.33
CA PHE A 35 4.28 5.86 1.60
C PHE A 35 3.80 6.94 2.58
N GLY A 36 2.93 6.60 3.54
CA GLY A 36 2.46 7.52 4.56
C GLY A 36 3.57 8.06 5.46
N SER A 37 4.67 7.31 5.59
CA SER A 37 5.88 7.72 6.33
C SER A 37 6.90 8.47 5.47
N ASN A 38 6.56 8.82 4.22
CA ASN A 38 7.43 9.51 3.26
C ASN A 38 8.76 8.81 2.94
N LYS A 39 8.86 7.49 3.19
CA LYS A 39 10.07 6.71 2.86
C LYS A 39 10.15 6.34 1.38
N VAL A 40 9.00 6.25 0.72
CA VAL A 40 8.86 5.94 -0.70
C VAL A 40 7.86 6.89 -1.34
N ALA A 41 8.15 7.34 -2.56
CA ALA A 41 7.23 8.17 -3.35
C ALA A 41 6.37 7.30 -4.27
N THR A 42 5.28 7.86 -4.79
CA THR A 42 4.40 7.18 -5.75
C THR A 42 5.17 6.69 -6.98
N ALA A 43 6.17 7.45 -7.45
CA ALA A 43 7.01 7.04 -8.57
C ALA A 43 7.83 5.78 -8.24
N ASP A 44 8.37 5.68 -7.02
CA ASP A 44 9.11 4.51 -6.58
C ASP A 44 8.22 3.26 -6.57
N ILE A 45 6.99 3.39 -6.05
CA ILE A 45 6.02 2.29 -5.98
C ILE A 45 5.63 1.82 -7.39
N ARG A 46 5.29 2.74 -8.30
CA ARG A 46 4.92 2.40 -9.68
C ARG A 46 6.03 1.67 -10.43
N MET A 47 7.29 2.09 -10.22
CA MET A 47 8.43 1.50 -10.93
C MET A 47 8.89 0.17 -10.34
N ASN A 48 8.72 -0.05 -9.04
CA ASN A 48 9.29 -1.21 -8.33
C ASN A 48 8.24 -2.25 -7.89
N ALA A 49 6.98 -1.87 -7.73
CA ALA A 49 5.89 -2.77 -7.33
C ALA A 49 4.57 -2.44 -8.06
N PRO A 50 4.53 -2.49 -9.40
CA PRO A 50 3.34 -2.14 -10.18
C PRO A 50 2.10 -2.98 -9.78
N THR A 51 2.30 -4.25 -9.42
CA THR A 51 1.23 -5.16 -8.96
C THR A 51 0.56 -4.69 -7.68
N ILE A 52 1.24 -3.90 -6.84
CA ILE A 52 0.65 -3.30 -5.64
C ILE A 52 -0.30 -2.16 -6.02
N CYS A 53 0.02 -1.37 -7.05
CA CYS A 53 -0.89 -0.36 -7.57
C CYS A 53 -2.20 -0.99 -8.07
N ASP A 54 -2.14 -2.12 -8.78
CA ASP A 54 -3.32 -2.84 -9.25
C ASP A 54 -4.19 -3.36 -8.10
N LYS A 55 -3.55 -3.88 -7.04
CA LYS A 55 -4.24 -4.33 -5.82
C LYS A 55 -4.94 -3.17 -5.12
N LEU A 56 -4.26 -2.03 -4.98
CA LEU A 56 -4.84 -0.83 -4.37
C LEU A 56 -6.04 -0.32 -5.17
N LEU A 57 -5.92 -0.26 -6.50
CA LEU A 57 -7.03 0.13 -7.38
C LEU A 57 -8.21 -0.83 -7.23
N THR A 58 -7.95 -2.14 -7.21
CA THR A 58 -9.00 -3.16 -7.02
C THR A 58 -9.70 -3.01 -5.68
N MET A 59 -8.95 -2.77 -4.60
CA MET A 59 -9.53 -2.54 -3.26
C MET A 59 -10.40 -1.28 -3.24
N PHE A 60 -9.92 -0.18 -3.83
CA PHE A 60 -10.67 1.06 -3.93
C PHE A 60 -11.98 0.88 -4.71
N LEU A 61 -11.93 0.23 -5.87
CA LEU A 61 -13.12 -0.04 -6.69
C LEU A 61 -14.14 -0.92 -5.95
N ARG A 62 -13.68 -1.95 -5.22
CA ARG A 62 -14.56 -2.79 -4.39
C ARG A 62 -15.27 -1.98 -3.30
N GLN A 63 -14.54 -1.10 -2.60
CA GLN A 63 -15.14 -0.23 -1.58
C GLN A 63 -16.15 0.76 -2.18
N ALA A 64 -15.83 1.36 -3.33
CA ALA A 64 -16.74 2.26 -4.03
C ALA A 64 -18.05 1.58 -4.43
N VAL A 65 -17.99 0.33 -4.93
CA VAL A 65 -19.18 -0.47 -5.25
C VAL A 65 -19.99 -0.78 -3.99
N MET A 66 -19.34 -1.20 -2.90
CA MET A 66 -20.03 -1.49 -1.63
C MET A 66 -20.75 -0.25 -1.08
N HIS A 67 -20.13 0.94 -1.16
CA HIS A 67 -20.76 2.19 -0.72
C HIS A 67 -21.92 2.63 -1.64
N ALA A 68 -21.86 2.33 -2.94
CA ALA A 68 -22.94 2.62 -3.87
C ALA A 68 -24.19 1.73 -3.67
N THR A 69 -24.03 0.55 -3.07
CA THR A 69 -25.12 -0.42 -2.85
C THR A 69 -25.91 -0.23 -1.55
N VAL A 70 -25.54 0.73 -0.70
CA VAL A 70 -26.33 1.06 0.50
C VAL A 70 -27.42 2.07 0.07
N PRO A 71 -28.71 1.69 -0.02
CA PRO A 71 -29.75 2.65 -0.33
C PRO A 71 -29.78 3.71 0.80
N PRO A 72 -30.04 4.99 0.49
CA PRO A 72 -30.22 5.98 1.53
C PRO A 72 -31.37 5.49 2.42
N ILE A 73 -31.10 5.36 3.72
CA ILE A 73 -32.16 5.14 4.70
C ILE A 73 -33.00 6.42 4.66
N THR A 74 -34.12 6.39 3.94
CA THR A 74 -35.15 7.42 4.02
C THR A 74 -35.73 7.36 5.42
N ALA A 75 -35.36 8.35 6.23
CA ALA A 75 -35.98 8.66 7.52
C ALA A 75 -37.36 9.28 7.34
#